data_AF-A0A3M1L230-F1
#
_entry.id   AF-A0A3M1L230-F1
#
_cell.length_a   1.000
_cell.length_b   1.000
_cell.length_c   1.000
_cell.angle_alpha   90.00
_cell.angle_beta   90.00
_cell.angle_gamma   90.00
#
_symmetry.space_group_name_H-M   'P 1'
#
loop_
_entity.id
_entity.type
_entity.pdbx_description
1 polymer ?
#
loop_
_entity_poly.entity_id
_entity_poly.type
_entity_poly.pdbx_seq_one_letter_code
_entity_poly.pdbx_strand_id
1 'polypeptide(L)'
;MSGRRTHNGKPAGKRLLVGVDTGGTFTDVVFVHGTRRGVCKVPSTPDDPARAVLAALRRTFGSQAPDVLTYGTTVATNAMLERRGAKTALVTTAGFEDVLEIGRQDRPRLYDLEPTRPQPIVPRSLRMGVDERMCFDGGVDKPVDPEEIESLAQRLEKAGVESVALCLLHAHVNPAHEKSIAAALRSHGFPVSVSHEICPEPGEYERSSTTSVNAYVLPAVARHLRRLAKESRAARFRVMQSNGGAIGVGIAAREPIRTMLSGPAGGVAEAAAVAARAGFHRVITLDMGGTSTDVAFVDGDLPRRPVTEIGGLPVCTPCVDIHTVGAGGGSIAFVDEGGALRVGP
;
A
#
# COMPACT_ATOMS: atom_id res chain seq x y z
N MET A 1 50.81 5.94 16.16
CA MET A 1 49.98 6.81 15.30
C MET A 1 48.63 6.12 15.10
N SER A 2 47.56 6.66 15.69
CA SER A 2 46.19 6.19 15.46
C SER A 2 45.28 7.41 15.62
N GLY A 3 44.88 7.98 14.49
CA GLY A 3 44.10 9.21 14.42
C GLY A 3 42.67 8.99 14.91
N ARG A 4 42.32 9.64 16.02
CA ARG A 4 40.92 9.86 16.40
C ARG A 4 40.30 10.81 15.38
N ARG A 5 39.37 10.31 14.56
CA ARG A 5 38.43 11.15 13.82
C ARG A 5 37.50 11.80 14.83
N THR A 6 37.70 13.08 15.08
CA THR A 6 36.75 13.94 15.78
C THR A 6 35.57 14.18 14.85
N HIS A 7 34.43 13.56 15.15
CA HIS A 7 33.16 14.01 14.59
C HIS A 7 32.87 15.40 15.16
N ASN A 8 32.98 16.42 14.31
CA ASN A 8 32.53 17.78 14.59
C ASN A 8 31.00 17.77 14.75
N GLY A 9 30.54 17.49 15.97
CA GLY A 9 29.14 17.64 16.35
C GLY A 9 28.79 19.11 16.35
N LYS A 10 27.96 19.53 15.38
CA LYS A 10 27.16 20.75 15.55
C LYS A 10 26.41 20.64 16.89
N PRO A 11 26.23 21.74 17.64
CA PRO A 11 25.44 21.70 18.87
C PRO A 11 24.09 21.06 18.57
N ALA A 12 23.67 20.09 19.40
CA ALA A 12 22.45 19.32 19.20
C ALA A 12 21.23 20.26 19.27
N GLY A 13 20.87 20.85 18.13
CA GLY A 13 19.59 21.51 17.95
C GLY A 13 18.49 20.55 18.38
N LYS A 14 17.48 21.07 19.08
CA LYS A 14 16.33 20.27 19.51
C LYS A 14 15.72 19.60 18.28
N ARG A 15 15.82 18.27 18.20
CA ARG A 15 15.36 17.51 17.04
C ARG A 15 13.84 17.62 16.90
N LEU A 16 13.35 17.99 15.73
CA LEU A 16 11.93 18.06 15.38
C LEU A 16 11.49 16.75 14.72
N LEU A 17 10.74 15.95 15.48
CA LEU A 17 10.12 14.71 15.03
C LEU A 17 8.64 14.97 14.79
N VAL A 18 8.13 14.61 13.62
CA VAL A 18 6.73 14.79 13.25
C VAL A 18 6.14 13.47 12.77
N GLY A 19 5.02 13.06 13.37
CA GLY A 19 4.14 12.00 12.89
C GLY A 19 2.90 12.61 12.28
N VAL A 20 2.45 12.07 11.16
CA VAL A 20 1.25 12.54 10.45
C VAL A 20 0.41 11.33 10.06
N ASP A 21 -0.88 11.38 10.30
CA ASP A 21 -1.85 10.42 9.77
C ASP A 21 -2.95 11.17 9.03
N THR A 22 -3.22 10.77 7.78
CA THR A 22 -4.28 11.37 6.95
C THR A 22 -5.49 10.45 6.91
N GLY A 23 -6.54 10.78 7.66
CA GLY A 23 -7.85 10.14 7.59
C GLY A 23 -8.80 10.85 6.62
N GLY A 24 -10.03 10.32 6.50
CA GLY A 24 -11.07 10.87 5.62
C GLY A 24 -11.57 12.26 6.05
N THR A 25 -11.74 12.49 7.36
CA THR A 25 -12.28 13.75 7.89
C THR A 25 -11.18 14.73 8.31
N PHE A 26 -10.16 14.23 9.00
CA PHE A 26 -9.09 15.04 9.56
C PHE A 26 -7.72 14.44 9.29
N THR A 27 -6.73 15.34 9.23
CA THR A 27 -5.32 15.00 9.24
C THR A 27 -4.78 15.32 10.63
N ASP A 28 -4.25 14.30 11.29
CA ASP A 28 -3.70 14.38 12.63
C ASP A 28 -2.18 14.50 12.55
N VAL A 29 -1.62 15.50 13.24
CA VAL A 29 -0.19 15.77 13.29
C VAL A 29 0.26 15.75 14.74
N VAL A 30 1.21 14.87 15.06
CA VAL A 30 1.86 14.78 16.37
C VAL A 30 3.31 15.19 16.24
N PHE A 31 3.86 15.88 17.23
CA PHE A 31 5.26 16.27 17.18
C PHE A 31 5.97 16.25 18.51
N VAL A 32 7.29 16.08 18.44
CA VAL A 32 8.25 16.25 19.54
C VAL A 32 9.35 17.18 19.07
N HIS A 33 9.60 18.25 19.83
CA HIS A 33 10.64 19.24 19.55
C HIS A 33 11.38 19.56 20.87
N GLY A 34 12.42 18.77 21.15
CA GLY A 34 13.08 18.77 22.46
C GLY A 34 12.11 18.27 23.55
N THR A 35 11.80 19.10 24.54
CA THR A 35 10.84 18.78 25.61
C THR A 35 9.40 19.08 25.24
N ARG A 36 9.17 19.87 24.18
CA ARG A 36 7.82 20.22 23.73
C ARG A 36 7.24 19.06 22.94
N ARG A 37 6.02 18.66 23.30
CA ARG A 37 5.19 17.76 22.51
C ARG A 37 3.86 18.43 22.21
N GLY A 38 3.20 18.03 21.14
CA GLY A 38 1.89 18.58 20.81
C GLY A 38 1.18 17.80 19.73
N VAL A 39 -0.12 18.06 19.64
CA VAL A 39 -1.03 17.52 18.62
C VAL A 39 -1.66 18.69 17.89
N CYS A 40 -1.77 18.57 16.58
CA CYS A 40 -2.43 19.54 15.71
C CYS A 40 -3.35 18.76 14.78
N LYS A 41 -4.63 19.10 14.81
CA LYS A 41 -5.65 18.52 13.94
C LYS A 41 -6.07 19.56 12.91
N VAL A 42 -6.08 19.18 11.65
CA VAL A 42 -6.57 20.04 10.55
C VAL A 42 -7.58 19.27 9.71
N PRO A 43 -8.56 19.95 9.08
CA PRO A 43 -9.44 19.30 8.12
C PRO A 43 -8.63 18.61 7.02
N SER A 44 -9.03 17.39 6.66
CA SER A 44 -8.44 16.68 5.52
C SER A 44 -8.78 17.37 4.21
N THR A 45 -7.96 17.13 3.20
CA THR A 45 -8.14 17.64 1.84
C THR A 45 -8.19 16.45 0.90
N PRO A 46 -9.37 15.81 0.71
CA PRO A 46 -9.46 14.49 0.06
C PRO A 46 -8.93 14.45 -1.37
N ASP A 47 -9.09 15.55 -2.12
CA ASP A 47 -8.59 15.70 -3.49
C ASP A 47 -7.06 15.88 -3.54
N ASP A 48 -6.45 16.33 -2.45
CA ASP A 48 -4.99 16.50 -2.35
C ASP A 48 -4.52 16.46 -0.89
N PRO A 49 -4.31 15.25 -0.31
CA PRO A 49 -3.93 15.09 1.09
C PRO A 49 -2.59 15.77 1.43
N ALA A 50 -1.70 15.99 0.45
CA ALA A 50 -0.43 16.65 0.70
C ALA A 50 -0.62 18.12 1.15
N ARG A 51 -1.67 18.81 0.66
CA ARG A 51 -1.98 20.19 1.08
C ARG A 51 -2.27 20.28 2.56
N ALA A 52 -3.10 19.38 3.10
CA ALA A 52 -3.43 19.36 4.52
C ALA A 52 -2.18 19.20 5.37
N VAL A 53 -1.30 18.25 5.01
CA VAL A 53 -0.04 18.00 5.72
C VAL A 53 0.88 19.22 5.66
N LEU A 54 1.12 19.78 4.48
CA LEU A 54 2.02 20.91 4.29
C LEU A 54 1.49 22.18 4.98
N ALA A 55 0.18 22.43 4.95
CA ALA A 55 -0.45 23.52 5.67
C ALA A 55 -0.29 23.35 7.19
N ALA A 56 -0.50 22.13 7.72
CA ALA A 56 -0.30 21.84 9.13
C ALA A 56 1.17 22.05 9.57
N LEU A 57 2.13 21.59 8.77
CA LEU A 57 3.56 21.81 9.02
C LEU A 57 3.90 23.31 9.05
N ARG A 58 3.47 24.08 8.04
CA ARG A 58 3.71 25.53 7.96
C ARG A 58 3.04 26.28 9.12
N ARG A 59 1.80 25.93 9.47
CA ARG A 59 1.07 26.55 10.59
C ARG A 59 1.76 26.30 11.94
N THR A 60 2.31 25.10 12.13
CA THR A 60 2.84 24.68 13.42
C THR A 60 4.31 25.07 13.62
N PHE A 61 5.11 25.04 12.55
CA PHE A 61 6.57 25.20 12.61
C PHE A 61 7.13 26.33 11.72
N GLY A 62 6.27 27.06 11.00
CA GLY A 62 6.70 28.11 10.08
C GLY A 62 7.59 27.56 8.96
N SER A 63 8.82 28.06 8.87
CA SER A 63 9.82 27.64 7.87
C SER A 63 10.72 26.50 8.35
N GLN A 64 10.64 26.09 9.62
CA GLN A 64 11.47 25.01 10.16
C GLN A 64 11.04 23.66 9.58
N ALA A 65 11.95 23.00 8.88
CA ALA A 65 11.71 21.66 8.34
C ALA A 65 11.86 20.57 9.43
N PRO A 66 11.07 19.48 9.38
CA PRO A 66 11.27 18.35 10.28
C PRO A 66 12.62 17.65 10.08
N ASP A 67 13.25 17.22 11.17
CA ASP A 67 14.40 16.31 11.09
C ASP A 67 13.96 14.91 10.68
N VAL A 68 12.77 14.50 11.14
CA VAL A 68 12.12 13.25 10.76
C VAL A 68 10.63 13.50 10.57
N LEU A 69 10.12 13.15 9.40
CA LEU A 69 8.70 13.05 9.11
C LEU A 69 8.33 11.57 8.96
N THR A 70 7.34 11.11 9.70
CA THR A 70 6.75 9.76 9.57
C THR A 70 5.29 9.93 9.17
N TYR A 71 4.89 9.36 8.04
CA TYR A 71 3.59 9.62 7.43
C TYR A 71 2.80 8.32 7.23
N GLY A 72 1.62 8.24 7.85
CA GLY A 72 0.56 7.29 7.54
C GLY A 72 -0.37 7.88 6.47
N THR A 73 -0.72 7.08 5.47
CA THR A 73 -1.51 7.53 4.33
C THR A 73 -2.62 6.57 3.98
N THR A 74 -3.74 7.12 3.54
CA THR A 74 -4.92 6.39 3.06
C THR A 74 -5.05 6.42 1.53
N VAL A 75 -4.12 7.08 0.81
CA VAL A 75 -4.20 7.27 -0.65
C VAL A 75 -4.28 5.92 -1.38
N ALA A 76 -3.46 4.94 -1.02
CA ALA A 76 -3.46 3.63 -1.64
C ALA A 76 -4.76 2.87 -1.35
N THR A 77 -5.20 2.86 -0.10
CA THR A 77 -6.46 2.20 0.32
C THR A 77 -7.66 2.80 -0.39
N ASN A 78 -7.79 4.13 -0.41
CA ASN A 78 -8.93 4.82 -1.03
C ASN A 78 -8.95 4.61 -2.54
N ALA A 79 -7.80 4.70 -3.23
CA ALA A 79 -7.73 4.43 -4.66
C ALA A 79 -8.23 3.02 -5.01
N MET A 80 -7.96 2.03 -4.15
CA MET A 80 -8.47 0.67 -4.32
C MET A 80 -9.97 0.54 -4.03
N LEU A 81 -10.43 1.07 -2.90
CA LEU A 81 -11.84 0.98 -2.49
C LEU A 81 -12.77 1.71 -3.47
N GLU A 82 -12.35 2.87 -3.96
CA GLU A 82 -13.13 3.70 -4.87
C GLU A 82 -12.92 3.32 -6.35
N ARG A 83 -12.07 2.33 -6.64
CA ARG A 83 -11.68 1.94 -8.01
C ARG A 83 -11.18 3.13 -8.84
N ARG A 84 -10.38 4.00 -8.20
CA ARG A 84 -9.76 5.22 -8.78
C ARG A 84 -8.23 5.10 -8.88
N GLY A 85 -7.74 3.94 -9.29
CA GLY A 85 -6.32 3.75 -9.60
C GLY A 85 -5.97 4.04 -11.06
N ALA A 86 -4.72 3.78 -11.39
CA ALA A 86 -4.16 3.97 -12.72
C ALA A 86 -4.74 2.95 -13.71
N LYS A 87 -4.87 3.35 -14.98
CA LYS A 87 -5.17 2.45 -16.09
C LYS A 87 -4.03 1.45 -16.26
N THR A 88 -4.18 0.30 -15.62
CA THR A 88 -3.12 -0.69 -15.45
C THR A 88 -3.26 -1.81 -16.47
N ALA A 89 -2.15 -2.26 -17.05
CA ALA A 89 -2.09 -3.53 -17.77
C ALA A 89 -1.49 -4.65 -16.90
N LEU A 90 -1.95 -5.88 -17.14
CA LEU A 90 -1.35 -7.09 -16.60
C LEU A 90 -0.64 -7.82 -17.76
N VAL A 91 0.64 -8.08 -17.58
CA VAL A 91 1.46 -8.88 -18.48
C VAL A 91 1.76 -10.21 -17.78
N THR A 92 1.37 -11.31 -18.41
CA THR A 92 1.58 -12.67 -17.91
C THR A 92 2.31 -13.52 -18.94
N THR A 93 2.72 -14.72 -18.52
CA THR A 93 2.95 -15.82 -19.46
C THR A 93 1.71 -16.03 -20.33
N ALA A 94 1.90 -16.27 -21.62
CA ALA A 94 0.80 -16.53 -22.56
C ALA A 94 -0.07 -17.71 -22.08
N GLY A 95 -1.39 -17.54 -22.16
CA GLY A 95 -2.38 -18.49 -21.64
C GLY A 95 -2.74 -18.30 -20.15
N PHE A 96 -2.10 -17.35 -19.45
CA PHE A 96 -2.39 -17.01 -18.05
C PHE A 96 -3.02 -15.62 -17.87
N GLU A 97 -3.46 -14.99 -18.97
CA GLU A 97 -3.98 -13.61 -18.98
C GLU A 97 -5.25 -13.45 -18.13
N ASP A 98 -6.02 -14.53 -17.99
CA ASP A 98 -7.32 -14.53 -17.30
C ASP A 98 -7.21 -14.95 -15.82
N VAL A 99 -6.00 -15.10 -15.29
CA VAL A 99 -5.75 -15.53 -13.90
C VAL A 99 -6.50 -14.70 -12.85
N LEU A 100 -6.59 -13.37 -13.03
CA LEU A 100 -7.30 -12.50 -12.09
C LEU A 100 -8.82 -12.67 -12.14
N GLU A 101 -9.37 -13.09 -13.27
CA GLU A 101 -10.82 -13.27 -13.46
C GLU A 101 -11.28 -14.66 -13.05
N ILE A 102 -10.44 -15.67 -13.29
CA ILE A 102 -10.66 -17.04 -12.83
C ILE A 102 -10.60 -17.08 -11.30
N GLY A 103 -9.58 -16.42 -10.72
CA GLY A 103 -9.32 -16.44 -9.28
C GLY A 103 -9.09 -17.86 -8.77
N ARG A 104 -9.55 -18.12 -7.54
CA ARG A 104 -9.56 -19.47 -6.94
C ARG A 104 -10.91 -20.17 -7.03
N GLN A 105 -11.90 -19.51 -7.64
CA GLN A 105 -13.29 -19.99 -7.70
C GLN A 105 -13.93 -20.26 -6.33
N ASP A 106 -13.36 -19.67 -5.27
CA ASP A 106 -13.94 -19.70 -3.92
C ASP A 106 -15.33 -19.06 -3.91
N ARG A 107 -16.22 -19.56 -3.04
CA ARG A 107 -17.56 -19.00 -2.83
C ARG A 107 -17.64 -18.33 -1.48
N PRO A 108 -17.48 -16.99 -1.39
CA PRO A 108 -17.52 -16.28 -0.12
C PRO A 108 -18.86 -16.46 0.61
N ARG A 109 -19.95 -16.61 -0.15
CA ARG A 109 -21.29 -16.94 0.34
C ARG A 109 -21.73 -18.25 -0.27
N LEU A 110 -21.56 -19.35 0.47
CA LEU A 110 -21.80 -20.71 -0.04
C LEU A 110 -23.22 -20.92 -0.59
N TYR A 111 -24.20 -20.23 0.00
CA TYR A 111 -25.63 -20.35 -0.32
C TYR A 111 -26.16 -19.24 -1.23
N ASP A 112 -25.29 -18.39 -1.77
CA ASP A 112 -25.69 -17.42 -2.79
C ASP A 112 -25.88 -18.17 -4.12
N LEU A 113 -27.13 -18.24 -4.59
CA LEU A 113 -27.50 -18.95 -5.81
C LEU A 113 -27.07 -18.17 -7.07
N GLU A 114 -26.93 -16.85 -6.96
CA GLU A 114 -26.59 -15.95 -8.07
C GLU A 114 -25.39 -15.06 -7.70
N PRO A 115 -24.20 -15.67 -7.43
CA PRO A 115 -23.06 -14.91 -6.94
C PRO A 115 -22.56 -13.96 -8.02
N THR A 116 -22.51 -12.67 -7.69
CA THR A 116 -21.90 -11.65 -8.54
C THR A 116 -20.41 -11.58 -8.26
N ARG A 117 -19.58 -11.91 -9.25
CA ARG A 117 -18.12 -11.77 -9.11
C ARG A 117 -17.74 -10.28 -9.21
N PRO A 118 -16.87 -9.78 -8.32
CA PRO A 118 -16.35 -8.44 -8.45
C PRO A 118 -15.54 -8.33 -9.75
N GLN A 119 -15.68 -7.20 -10.46
CA GLN A 119 -14.89 -6.97 -11.66
C GLN A 119 -13.39 -6.89 -11.29
N PRO A 120 -12.49 -7.56 -12.06
CA PRO A 120 -11.06 -7.43 -11.86
C PRO A 120 -10.58 -5.97 -11.99
N ILE A 121 -9.55 -5.57 -11.24
CA ILE A 121 -8.96 -4.22 -11.34
C ILE A 121 -8.26 -3.97 -12.68
N VAL A 122 -7.94 -5.03 -13.43
CA VAL A 122 -7.42 -4.97 -14.80
C VAL A 122 -8.44 -5.61 -15.75
N PRO A 123 -9.04 -4.86 -16.68
CA PRO A 123 -10.01 -5.39 -17.64
C PRO A 123 -9.35 -6.32 -18.66
N ARG A 124 -10.11 -7.27 -19.23
CA ARG A 124 -9.62 -8.27 -20.20
C ARG A 124 -8.79 -7.70 -21.35
N SER A 125 -9.17 -6.53 -21.86
CA SER A 125 -8.50 -5.84 -22.97
C SER A 125 -7.10 -5.33 -22.62
N LEU A 126 -6.76 -5.24 -21.34
CA LEU A 126 -5.45 -4.83 -20.83
C LEU A 126 -4.69 -5.98 -20.15
N ARG A 127 -5.12 -7.23 -20.37
CA ARG A 127 -4.41 -8.44 -19.94
C ARG A 127 -3.75 -9.06 -21.16
N MET A 128 -2.42 -9.13 -21.16
CA MET A 128 -1.61 -9.49 -22.31
C MET A 128 -0.65 -10.62 -21.96
N GLY A 129 -0.61 -11.65 -22.79
CA GLY A 129 0.39 -12.71 -22.73
C GLY A 129 1.68 -12.30 -23.44
N VAL A 130 2.79 -12.80 -22.91
CA VAL A 130 4.08 -12.89 -23.60
C VAL A 130 4.37 -14.38 -23.81
N ASP A 131 4.84 -14.73 -24.99
CA ASP A 131 5.04 -16.12 -25.41
C ASP A 131 6.38 -16.67 -24.89
N GLU A 132 6.53 -16.68 -23.56
CA GLU A 132 7.68 -17.24 -22.85
C GLU A 132 7.29 -18.40 -21.92
N ARG A 133 8.27 -19.21 -21.49
CA ARG A 133 8.02 -20.26 -20.50
C ARG A 133 9.23 -20.56 -19.63
N MET A 134 8.99 -20.52 -18.32
CA MET A 134 9.90 -21.02 -17.28
C MET A 134 9.33 -22.31 -16.69
N CYS A 135 10.18 -23.31 -16.45
CA CYS A 135 9.83 -24.54 -15.74
C CYS A 135 9.76 -24.31 -14.23
N PHE A 136 9.15 -25.26 -13.51
CA PHE A 136 9.02 -25.20 -12.04
C PHE A 136 10.37 -25.21 -11.30
N ASP A 137 11.41 -25.76 -11.92
CA ASP A 137 12.78 -25.83 -11.41
C ASP A 137 13.65 -24.63 -11.82
N GLY A 138 13.07 -23.67 -12.55
CA GLY A 138 13.77 -22.49 -13.07
C GLY A 138 14.50 -22.72 -14.39
N GLY A 139 14.36 -23.89 -15.03
CA GLY A 139 14.82 -24.13 -16.39
C GLY A 139 14.03 -23.30 -17.41
N VAL A 140 14.71 -22.77 -18.43
CA VAL A 140 14.05 -22.05 -19.53
C VAL A 140 13.55 -23.06 -20.55
N ASP A 141 12.23 -23.19 -20.68
CA ASP A 141 11.58 -24.01 -21.71
C ASP A 141 11.43 -23.21 -23.02
N LYS A 142 10.99 -21.95 -22.89
CA LYS A 142 10.87 -21.02 -24.02
C LYS A 142 11.40 -19.64 -23.64
N PRO A 143 12.45 -19.13 -24.31
CA PRO A 143 13.01 -17.81 -24.03
C PRO A 143 12.05 -16.70 -24.46
N VAL A 144 12.19 -15.51 -23.85
CA VAL A 144 11.48 -14.31 -24.31
C VAL A 144 12.11 -13.81 -25.62
N ASP A 145 11.28 -13.56 -26.63
CA ASP A 145 11.69 -12.91 -27.88
C ASP A 145 11.81 -11.38 -27.69
N PRO A 146 12.99 -10.77 -27.94
CA PRO A 146 13.14 -9.32 -27.89
C PRO A 146 12.16 -8.53 -28.79
N GLU A 147 11.79 -9.06 -29.96
CA GLU A 147 10.83 -8.40 -30.86
C GLU A 147 9.41 -8.39 -30.26
N GLU A 148 9.06 -9.43 -29.50
CA GLU A 148 7.79 -9.50 -28.80
C GLU A 148 7.72 -8.46 -27.65
N ILE A 149 8.83 -8.20 -26.97
CA ILE A 149 8.90 -7.16 -25.93
C ILE A 149 8.62 -5.78 -26.53
N GLU A 150 9.21 -5.48 -27.68
CA GLU A 150 8.99 -4.22 -28.40
C GLU A 150 7.52 -4.11 -28.86
N SER A 151 6.96 -5.18 -29.44
CA SER A 151 5.55 -5.22 -29.81
C SER A 151 4.61 -5.05 -28.61
N LEU A 152 4.94 -5.65 -27.46
CA LEU A 152 4.22 -5.44 -26.21
C LEU A 152 4.26 -3.97 -25.79
N ALA A 153 5.43 -3.32 -25.79
CA ALA A 153 5.57 -1.91 -25.43
C ALA A 153 4.67 -1.03 -26.32
N GLN A 154 4.69 -1.23 -27.64
CA GLN A 154 3.84 -0.49 -28.59
C GLN A 154 2.34 -0.71 -28.33
N ARG A 155 1.92 -1.94 -28.00
CA ARG A 155 0.53 -2.24 -27.63
C ARG A 155 0.13 -1.52 -26.35
N LEU A 156 1.01 -1.48 -25.35
CA LEU A 156 0.78 -0.77 -24.08
C LEU A 156 0.66 0.75 -24.31
N GLU A 157 1.56 1.33 -25.12
CA GLU A 157 1.53 2.75 -25.49
C GLU A 157 0.23 3.11 -26.23
N LYS A 158 -0.15 2.32 -27.24
CA LYS A 158 -1.40 2.51 -27.99
C LYS A 158 -2.64 2.39 -27.11
N ALA A 159 -2.60 1.50 -26.11
CA ALA A 159 -3.67 1.36 -25.13
C ALA A 159 -3.70 2.50 -24.10
N GLY A 160 -2.67 3.36 -24.04
CA GLY A 160 -2.58 4.48 -23.13
C GLY A 160 -2.53 4.03 -21.66
N VAL A 161 -1.82 2.95 -21.37
CA VAL A 161 -1.70 2.44 -19.99
C VAL A 161 -0.79 3.35 -19.17
N GLU A 162 -1.14 3.54 -17.90
CA GLU A 162 -0.41 4.40 -16.96
C GLU A 162 0.57 3.60 -16.09
N SER A 163 0.39 2.28 -15.98
CA SER A 163 1.26 1.38 -15.24
C SER A 163 1.12 -0.07 -15.72
N VAL A 164 2.12 -0.89 -15.41
CA VAL A 164 2.18 -2.31 -15.80
C VAL A 164 2.45 -3.18 -14.57
N ALA A 165 1.66 -4.24 -14.42
CA ALA A 165 1.93 -5.37 -13.56
C ALA A 165 2.51 -6.50 -14.40
N LEU A 166 3.71 -6.97 -14.08
CA LEU A 166 4.38 -8.06 -14.77
C LEU A 166 4.48 -9.27 -13.84
N CYS A 167 3.80 -10.37 -14.21
CA CYS A 167 3.75 -11.59 -13.42
C CYS A 167 3.84 -12.82 -14.33
N LEU A 168 5.06 -13.36 -14.46
CA LEU A 168 5.31 -14.56 -15.26
C LEU A 168 5.33 -15.80 -14.37
N LEU A 169 4.99 -16.97 -14.90
CA LEU A 169 5.06 -18.20 -14.14
C LEU A 169 6.48 -18.50 -13.66
N HIS A 170 6.58 -19.04 -12.45
CA HIS A 170 7.85 -19.44 -11.81
C HIS A 170 8.94 -18.36 -11.71
N ALA A 171 8.58 -17.08 -11.87
CA ALA A 171 9.53 -15.97 -11.72
C ALA A 171 10.10 -15.84 -10.29
N HIS A 172 9.42 -16.39 -9.28
CA HIS A 172 9.94 -16.52 -7.92
C HIS A 172 11.13 -17.50 -7.81
N VAL A 173 11.25 -18.44 -8.73
CA VAL A 173 12.38 -19.38 -8.84
C VAL A 173 13.47 -18.80 -9.72
N ASN A 174 13.11 -18.36 -10.93
CA ASN A 174 14.04 -17.74 -11.86
C ASN A 174 13.43 -16.46 -12.47
N PRO A 175 13.86 -15.26 -12.04
CA PRO A 175 13.28 -13.99 -12.49
C PRO A 175 13.86 -13.46 -13.81
N ALA A 176 14.66 -14.25 -14.55
CA ALA A 176 15.41 -13.76 -15.71
C ALA A 176 14.52 -13.07 -16.77
N HIS A 177 13.40 -13.70 -17.14
CA HIS A 177 12.46 -13.16 -18.11
C HIS A 177 11.78 -11.88 -17.62
N GLU A 178 11.31 -11.88 -16.36
CA GLU A 178 10.70 -10.68 -15.76
C GLU A 178 11.68 -9.51 -15.72
N LYS A 179 12.94 -9.75 -15.37
CA LYS A 179 13.98 -8.71 -15.36
C LYS A 179 14.21 -8.12 -16.75
N SER A 180 14.28 -8.97 -17.77
CA SER A 180 14.47 -8.54 -19.17
C SER A 180 13.32 -7.66 -19.65
N ILE A 181 12.09 -8.15 -19.51
CA ILE A 181 10.88 -7.42 -19.93
C ILE A 181 10.71 -6.14 -19.12
N ALA A 182 10.90 -6.18 -17.80
CA ALA A 182 10.78 -4.99 -16.96
C ALA A 182 11.81 -3.91 -17.32
N ALA A 183 13.05 -4.28 -17.64
CA ALA A 183 14.07 -3.32 -18.05
C ALA A 183 13.69 -2.61 -19.36
N ALA A 184 13.18 -3.35 -20.35
CA ALA A 184 12.69 -2.78 -21.59
C ALA A 184 11.49 -1.86 -21.34
N LEU A 185 10.44 -2.33 -20.67
CA LEU A 185 9.24 -1.53 -20.39
C LEU A 185 9.54 -0.26 -19.57
N ARG A 186 10.47 -0.33 -18.60
CA ARG A 186 10.93 0.84 -17.85
C ARG A 186 11.67 1.85 -18.75
N SER A 187 12.37 1.37 -19.79
CA SER A 187 13.05 2.22 -20.78
C SER A 187 12.06 2.95 -21.70
N HIS A 188 10.88 2.37 -21.95
CA HIS A 188 9.73 3.06 -22.57
C HIS A 188 9.00 4.03 -21.61
N GLY A 189 9.46 4.17 -20.37
CA GLY A 189 8.90 5.11 -19.40
C GLY A 189 7.73 4.58 -18.59
N PHE A 190 7.36 3.30 -18.74
CA PHE A 190 6.28 2.71 -17.94
C PHE A 190 6.70 2.53 -16.47
N PRO A 191 5.83 2.89 -15.51
CA PRO A 191 5.93 2.39 -14.15
C PRO A 191 5.58 0.90 -14.10
N VAL A 192 6.58 0.05 -13.82
CA VAL A 192 6.43 -1.41 -13.81
C VAL A 192 6.56 -1.97 -12.39
N SER A 193 5.51 -2.66 -11.93
CA SER A 193 5.56 -3.53 -10.75
C SER A 193 5.84 -4.96 -11.20
N VAL A 194 6.88 -5.58 -10.63
CA VAL A 194 7.38 -6.88 -11.09
C VAL A 194 7.18 -7.90 -10.00
N SER A 195 6.57 -9.05 -10.32
CA SER A 195 6.08 -9.96 -9.30
C SER A 195 7.20 -10.56 -8.43
N HIS A 196 8.37 -10.89 -8.98
CA HIS A 196 9.49 -11.38 -8.15
C HIS A 196 10.10 -10.32 -7.21
N GLU A 197 9.83 -9.03 -7.45
CA GLU A 197 10.24 -7.95 -6.54
C GLU A 197 9.19 -7.72 -5.44
N ILE A 198 7.90 -7.84 -5.80
CA ILE A 198 6.76 -7.51 -4.93
C ILE A 198 6.31 -8.69 -4.06
N CYS A 199 6.19 -9.88 -4.65
CA CYS A 199 5.71 -11.09 -4.02
C CYS A 199 6.48 -12.31 -4.60
N PRO A 200 7.69 -12.60 -4.10
CA PRO A 200 8.52 -13.71 -4.58
C PRO A 200 8.12 -15.07 -3.98
N GLU A 201 6.83 -15.40 -4.01
CA GLU A 201 6.27 -16.63 -3.43
C GLU A 201 5.65 -17.53 -4.52
N PRO A 202 5.41 -18.83 -4.29
CA PRO A 202 4.61 -19.63 -5.21
C PRO A 202 3.15 -19.17 -5.25
N GLY A 203 2.41 -19.56 -6.30
CA GLY A 203 1.01 -19.17 -6.53
C GLY A 203 0.87 -18.02 -7.52
N GLU A 204 0.31 -18.31 -8.68
CA GLU A 204 0.15 -17.36 -9.79
C GLU A 204 -0.97 -16.34 -9.54
N TYR A 205 -2.08 -16.74 -8.91
CA TYR A 205 -3.19 -15.83 -8.65
C TYR A 205 -2.84 -14.77 -7.60
N GLU A 206 -2.37 -15.18 -6.43
CA GLU A 206 -2.08 -14.28 -5.32
C GLU A 206 -0.93 -13.33 -5.67
N ARG A 207 0.08 -13.81 -6.41
CA ARG A 207 1.14 -12.97 -6.98
C ARG A 207 0.63 -11.98 -8.01
N SER A 208 -0.17 -12.45 -8.96
CA SER A 208 -0.73 -11.57 -10.00
C SER A 208 -1.60 -10.50 -9.35
N SER A 209 -2.45 -10.89 -8.41
CA SER A 209 -3.29 -9.98 -7.63
C SER A 209 -2.46 -8.93 -6.90
N THR A 210 -1.48 -9.36 -6.09
CA THR A 210 -0.61 -8.46 -5.32
C THR A 210 0.16 -7.49 -6.23
N THR A 211 0.71 -8.00 -7.34
CA THR A 211 1.49 -7.20 -8.30
C THR A 211 0.59 -6.20 -9.04
N SER A 212 -0.63 -6.62 -9.41
CA SER A 212 -1.63 -5.76 -10.03
C SER A 212 -2.13 -4.67 -9.10
N VAL A 213 -2.42 -4.99 -7.83
CA VAL A 213 -2.82 -3.98 -6.84
C VAL A 213 -1.70 -2.95 -6.65
N ASN A 214 -0.44 -3.39 -6.56
CA ASN A 214 0.70 -2.48 -6.47
C ASN A 214 0.79 -1.56 -7.69
N ALA A 215 0.74 -2.11 -8.91
CA ALA A 215 0.79 -1.33 -10.16
C ALA A 215 -0.39 -0.35 -10.28
N TYR A 216 -1.56 -0.75 -9.81
CA TYR A 216 -2.79 0.04 -9.87
C TYR A 216 -2.73 1.32 -9.05
N VAL A 217 -2.12 1.28 -7.86
CA VAL A 217 -2.01 2.46 -6.99
C VAL A 217 -0.68 3.22 -7.17
N LEU A 218 0.31 2.62 -7.82
CA LEU A 218 1.68 3.16 -7.92
C LEU A 218 1.75 4.57 -8.49
N PRO A 219 1.16 4.93 -9.64
CA PRO A 219 1.32 6.28 -10.18
C PRO A 219 0.78 7.37 -9.23
N ALA A 220 -0.38 7.15 -8.62
CA ALA A 220 -1.00 8.11 -7.71
C ALA A 220 -0.19 8.26 -6.41
N VAL A 221 0.19 7.16 -5.78
CA VAL A 221 0.94 7.16 -4.51
C VAL A 221 2.36 7.68 -4.72
N ALA A 222 3.05 7.29 -5.79
CA ALA A 222 4.39 7.77 -6.08
C ALA A 222 4.42 9.29 -6.31
N ARG A 223 3.48 9.82 -7.08
CA ARG A 223 3.35 11.27 -7.30
C ARG A 223 3.10 12.02 -6.00
N HIS A 224 2.16 11.53 -5.18
CA HIS A 224 1.84 12.09 -3.87
C HIS A 224 3.06 12.13 -2.94
N LEU A 225 3.71 10.98 -2.74
CA LEU A 225 4.84 10.84 -1.82
C LEU A 225 6.05 11.66 -2.28
N ARG A 226 6.37 11.69 -3.58
CA ARG A 226 7.49 12.50 -4.12
C ARG A 226 7.26 13.98 -3.92
N ARG A 227 6.03 14.46 -4.17
CA ARG A 227 5.68 15.86 -3.94
C ARG A 227 5.79 16.22 -2.46
N LEU A 228 5.21 15.40 -1.58
CA LEU A 228 5.26 15.63 -0.14
C LEU A 228 6.71 15.59 0.39
N ALA A 229 7.55 14.70 -0.12
CA ALA A 229 8.98 14.65 0.19
C ALA A 229 9.69 15.95 -0.17
N LYS A 230 9.47 16.45 -1.38
CA LYS A 230 10.08 17.69 -1.88
C LYS A 230 9.61 18.91 -1.08
N GLU A 231 8.31 19.03 -0.84
CA GLU A 231 7.72 20.24 -0.25
C GLU A 231 7.84 20.29 1.28
N SER A 232 7.86 19.14 1.97
CA SER A 232 8.05 19.10 3.44
C SER A 232 9.48 19.46 3.86
N ARG A 233 10.46 19.30 2.95
CA ARG A 233 11.90 19.52 3.19
C ARG A 233 12.46 18.71 4.37
N ALA A 234 11.77 17.64 4.76
CA ALA A 234 12.17 16.84 5.91
C ALA A 234 13.52 16.16 5.64
N ALA A 235 14.44 16.22 6.61
CA ALA A 235 15.77 15.62 6.44
C ALA A 235 15.70 14.09 6.30
N ARG A 236 14.73 13.46 6.97
CA ARG A 236 14.39 12.04 6.78
C ARG A 236 12.89 11.90 6.65
N PHE A 237 12.43 11.28 5.55
CA PHE A 237 11.03 11.02 5.32
C PHE A 237 10.75 9.51 5.27
N ARG A 238 9.93 9.05 6.22
CA ARG A 238 9.47 7.67 6.35
C ARG A 238 7.97 7.59 6.14
N VAL A 239 7.53 6.47 5.58
CA VAL A 239 6.12 6.15 5.38
C VAL A 239 5.79 4.93 6.22
N MET A 240 4.69 5.00 6.96
CA MET A 240 4.19 3.91 7.79
C MET A 240 3.76 2.75 6.89
N GLN A 241 4.00 1.53 7.34
CA GLN A 241 3.65 0.30 6.63
C GLN A 241 2.44 -0.38 7.28
N SER A 242 1.78 -1.24 6.51
CA SER A 242 0.70 -2.09 6.99
C SER A 242 1.13 -3.05 8.10
N ASN A 243 2.43 -3.35 8.25
CA ASN A 243 2.97 -4.27 9.26
C ASN A 243 3.34 -3.61 10.60
N GLY A 244 3.02 -2.33 10.78
CA GLY A 244 3.36 -1.53 11.97
C GLY A 244 4.79 -0.97 11.97
N GLY A 245 5.58 -1.23 10.92
CA GLY A 245 6.90 -0.64 10.69
C GLY A 245 6.87 0.61 9.82
N ALA A 246 8.04 1.13 9.45
CA ALA A 246 8.15 2.27 8.53
C ALA A 246 9.33 2.12 7.56
N ILE A 247 9.12 2.54 6.31
CA ILE A 247 10.11 2.49 5.22
C ILE A 247 10.43 3.87 4.68
N GLY A 248 11.56 4.00 3.98
CA GLY A 248 11.90 5.24 3.28
C GLY A 248 10.92 5.55 2.15
N VAL A 249 10.69 6.83 1.90
CA VAL A 249 9.76 7.31 0.85
C VAL A 249 10.04 6.72 -0.55
N GLY A 250 11.31 6.45 -0.88
CA GLY A 250 11.68 5.86 -2.16
C GLY A 250 11.17 4.43 -2.34
N ILE A 251 11.18 3.61 -1.26
CA ILE A 251 10.61 2.26 -1.28
C ILE A 251 9.09 2.35 -1.33
N ALA A 252 8.48 3.19 -0.49
CA ALA A 252 7.03 3.38 -0.46
C ALA A 252 6.45 3.86 -1.82
N ALA A 253 7.22 4.65 -2.57
CA ALA A 253 6.82 5.10 -3.91
C ALA A 253 6.97 4.02 -5.00
N ARG A 254 7.72 2.94 -4.76
CA ARG A 254 7.83 1.78 -5.67
C ARG A 254 6.90 0.64 -5.27
N GLU A 255 6.69 0.49 -3.97
CA GLU A 255 5.94 -0.59 -3.34
C GLU A 255 4.79 -0.01 -2.47
N PRO A 256 3.91 0.81 -3.05
CA PRO A 256 2.80 1.44 -2.33
C PRO A 256 1.85 0.43 -1.68
N ILE A 257 1.82 -0.82 -2.16
CA ILE A 257 1.04 -1.91 -1.55
C ILE A 257 1.33 -2.05 -0.05
N ARG A 258 2.57 -1.82 0.36
CA ARG A 258 3.01 -1.89 1.76
C ARG A 258 2.47 -0.77 2.65
N THR A 259 1.84 0.25 2.07
CA THR A 259 1.32 1.42 2.79
C THR A 259 -0.19 1.39 2.99
N MET A 260 -0.86 0.38 2.41
CA MET A 260 -2.30 0.21 2.54
C MET A 260 -2.65 -0.14 3.99
N LEU A 261 -3.65 0.52 4.57
CA LEU A 261 -4.01 0.35 5.99
C LEU A 261 -2.88 0.74 6.97
N SER A 262 -1.96 1.62 6.55
CA SER A 262 -0.83 2.04 7.40
C SER A 262 -1.23 2.86 8.63
N GLY A 263 -2.32 3.62 8.58
CA GLY A 263 -2.85 4.39 9.72
C GLY A 263 -3.25 3.48 10.88
N PRO A 264 -4.25 2.58 10.68
CA PRO A 264 -4.65 1.61 11.71
C PRO A 264 -3.50 0.74 12.21
N ALA A 265 -2.61 0.29 11.32
CA ALA A 265 -1.43 -0.48 11.70
C ALA A 265 -0.50 0.29 12.66
N GLY A 266 -0.31 1.59 12.42
CA GLY A 266 0.44 2.46 13.33
C GLY A 266 -0.25 2.65 14.68
N GLY A 267 -1.58 2.78 14.67
CA GLY A 267 -2.40 2.88 15.89
C GLY A 267 -2.27 1.64 16.78
N VAL A 268 -2.42 0.45 16.21
CA VAL A 268 -2.26 -0.82 16.93
C VAL A 268 -0.83 -1.01 17.44
N ALA A 269 0.18 -0.68 16.62
CA ALA A 269 1.59 -0.78 17.01
C ALA A 269 1.93 0.11 18.21
N GLU A 270 1.47 1.36 18.23
CA GLU A 270 1.71 2.25 19.37
C GLU A 270 0.87 1.84 20.59
N ALA A 271 -0.39 1.42 20.40
CA ALA A 271 -1.23 0.93 21.49
C ALA A 271 -0.59 -0.28 22.19
N ALA A 272 -0.06 -1.24 21.42
CA ALA A 272 0.68 -2.38 21.94
C ALA A 272 1.93 -1.94 22.71
N ALA A 273 2.70 -0.98 22.18
CA ALA A 273 3.90 -0.47 22.84
C ALA A 273 3.57 0.26 24.16
N VAL A 274 2.50 1.05 24.20
CA VAL A 274 2.03 1.73 25.42
C VAL A 274 1.51 0.73 26.44
N ALA A 275 0.71 -0.26 26.02
CA ALA A 275 0.20 -1.31 26.88
C ALA A 275 1.34 -2.12 27.53
N ALA A 276 2.33 -2.55 26.75
CA ALA A 276 3.49 -3.29 27.24
C ALA A 276 4.27 -2.48 28.29
N ARG A 277 4.44 -1.17 28.09
CA ARG A 277 5.08 -0.27 29.08
C ARG A 277 4.27 -0.10 30.36
N ALA A 278 2.96 -0.30 30.30
CA ALA A 278 2.07 -0.31 31.45
C ALA A 278 1.93 -1.71 32.09
N GLY A 279 2.64 -2.74 31.58
CA GLY A 279 2.61 -4.11 32.09
C GLY A 279 1.46 -4.96 31.54
N PHE A 280 0.76 -4.50 30.50
CA PHE A 280 -0.31 -5.26 29.84
C PHE A 280 0.20 -5.85 28.52
N HIS A 281 0.21 -7.18 28.43
CA HIS A 281 0.64 -7.90 27.22
C HIS A 281 -0.53 -8.44 26.40
N ARG A 282 -1.73 -8.51 26.99
CA ARG A 282 -2.96 -8.93 26.31
C ARG A 282 -3.92 -7.75 26.26
N VAL A 283 -4.10 -7.17 25.08
CA VAL A 283 -4.97 -6.01 24.89
C VAL A 283 -5.81 -6.14 23.64
N ILE A 284 -7.01 -5.58 23.70
CA ILE A 284 -7.86 -5.35 22.52
C ILE A 284 -7.77 -3.86 22.22
N THR A 285 -7.37 -3.52 21.00
CA THR A 285 -7.42 -2.13 20.52
C THR A 285 -8.79 -1.83 19.95
N LEU A 286 -9.26 -0.60 20.11
CA LEU A 286 -10.51 -0.14 19.52
C LEU A 286 -10.30 1.30 19.05
N ASP A 287 -10.24 1.48 17.73
CA ASP A 287 -10.15 2.78 17.07
C ASP A 287 -11.43 3.05 16.27
N MET A 288 -12.29 3.91 16.81
CA MET A 288 -13.56 4.26 16.17
C MET A 288 -13.44 5.60 15.47
N GLY A 289 -13.53 5.56 14.14
CA GLY A 289 -13.61 6.74 13.28
C GLY A 289 -15.05 7.17 13.00
N GLY A 290 -15.20 8.04 11.99
CA GLY A 290 -16.52 8.48 11.52
C GLY A 290 -17.27 7.41 10.72
N THR A 291 -16.56 6.54 10.00
CA THR A 291 -17.16 5.58 9.05
C THR A 291 -16.98 4.12 9.50
N SER A 292 -15.90 3.82 10.21
CA SER A 292 -15.51 2.46 10.56
C SER A 292 -14.89 2.41 11.95
N THR A 293 -14.82 1.19 12.49
CA THR A 293 -14.12 0.87 13.73
C THR A 293 -13.09 -0.22 13.45
N ASP A 294 -11.84 0.02 13.79
CA ASP A 294 -10.74 -0.91 13.64
C ASP A 294 -10.39 -1.56 14.99
N VAL A 295 -10.36 -2.89 15.01
CA VAL A 295 -10.14 -3.71 16.21
C VAL A 295 -9.01 -4.71 15.95
N ALA A 296 -8.12 -4.87 16.94
CA ALA A 296 -7.08 -5.90 16.91
C ALA A 296 -6.90 -6.51 18.30
N PHE A 297 -6.58 -7.80 18.34
CA PHE A 297 -6.18 -8.49 19.57
C PHE A 297 -4.67 -8.70 19.58
N VAL A 298 -4.00 -8.14 20.57
CA VAL A 298 -2.56 -8.25 20.76
C VAL A 298 -2.29 -9.17 21.94
N ASP A 299 -1.49 -10.21 21.73
CA ASP A 299 -1.02 -11.14 22.77
C ASP A 299 0.52 -11.23 22.73
N GLY A 300 1.16 -10.36 23.50
CA GLY A 300 2.61 -10.19 23.52
C GLY A 300 3.13 -9.41 22.31
N ASP A 301 3.17 -10.07 21.15
CA ASP A 301 3.68 -9.50 19.91
C ASP A 301 2.56 -8.90 19.04
N LEU A 302 2.93 -7.99 18.15
CA LEU A 302 1.99 -7.37 17.21
C LEU A 302 1.39 -8.45 16.30
N PRO A 303 0.06 -8.62 16.25
CA PRO A 303 -0.57 -9.67 15.47
C PRO A 303 -0.36 -9.38 13.98
N ARG A 304 0.00 -10.41 13.20
CA ARG A 304 0.27 -10.26 11.78
C ARG A 304 -0.39 -11.36 10.99
N ARG A 305 -0.90 -11.02 9.81
CA ARG A 305 -1.34 -12.00 8.82
C ARG A 305 -0.50 -11.88 7.54
N PRO A 306 -0.19 -13.01 6.87
CA PRO A 306 0.63 -13.02 5.66
C PRO A 306 -0.12 -12.49 4.44
N VAL A 307 -1.44 -12.72 4.40
CA VAL A 307 -2.32 -12.31 3.31
C VAL A 307 -3.47 -11.49 3.88
N THR A 308 -3.81 -10.41 3.18
CA THR A 308 -4.99 -9.61 3.44
C THR A 308 -5.85 -9.55 2.18
N GLU A 309 -7.14 -9.27 2.35
CA GLU A 309 -8.00 -8.91 1.23
C GLU A 309 -8.16 -7.39 1.16
N ILE A 310 -8.02 -6.79 -0.03
CA ILE A 310 -8.33 -5.38 -0.24
C ILE A 310 -9.11 -5.23 -1.55
N GLY A 311 -10.34 -4.70 -1.45
CA GLY A 311 -11.22 -4.53 -2.61
C GLY A 311 -11.62 -5.86 -3.29
N GLY A 312 -11.69 -6.95 -2.52
CA GLY A 312 -12.00 -8.30 -3.01
C GLY A 312 -10.81 -9.05 -3.62
N LEU A 313 -9.59 -8.54 -3.46
CA LEU A 313 -8.38 -9.13 -4.03
C LEU A 313 -7.38 -9.53 -2.93
N PRO A 314 -6.78 -10.74 -3.00
CA PRO A 314 -5.74 -11.12 -2.07
C PRO A 314 -4.46 -10.32 -2.31
N VAL A 315 -3.86 -9.85 -1.23
CA VAL A 315 -2.63 -9.08 -1.19
C VAL A 315 -1.67 -9.78 -0.23
N CYS A 316 -0.61 -10.36 -0.80
CA CYS A 316 0.46 -11.07 -0.07
C CYS A 316 1.50 -10.07 0.43
N THR A 317 1.11 -9.23 1.37
CA THR A 317 2.01 -8.34 2.07
C THR A 317 1.69 -8.44 3.55
N PRO A 318 2.68 -8.80 4.40
CA PRO A 318 2.46 -8.90 5.82
C PRO A 318 1.84 -7.61 6.36
N CYS A 319 0.70 -7.73 7.03
CA CYS A 319 0.03 -6.61 7.66
C CYS A 319 -0.35 -6.95 9.11
N VAL A 320 -0.57 -5.92 9.91
CA VAL A 320 -1.14 -6.06 11.24
C VAL A 320 -2.53 -6.67 11.08
N ASP A 321 -2.85 -7.67 11.88
CA ASP A 321 -4.15 -8.30 11.83
C ASP A 321 -5.19 -7.39 12.48
N ILE A 322 -5.89 -6.65 11.63
CA ILE A 322 -6.93 -5.69 11.99
C ILE A 322 -8.24 -6.16 11.38
N HIS A 323 -9.27 -6.15 12.22
CA HIS A 323 -10.65 -6.34 11.82
C HIS A 323 -11.35 -4.98 11.78
N THR A 324 -11.79 -4.60 10.59
CA THR A 324 -12.55 -3.38 10.38
C THR A 324 -14.05 -3.70 10.36
N VAL A 325 -14.80 -3.02 11.21
CA VAL A 325 -16.27 -3.05 11.23
C VAL A 325 -16.78 -1.77 10.58
N GLY A 326 -17.76 -1.89 9.67
CA GLY A 326 -18.40 -0.76 8.98
C GLY A 326 -19.34 0.08 9.87
N ALA A 327 -18.99 0.27 11.14
CA ALA A 327 -19.74 1.08 12.08
C ALA A 327 -18.83 2.13 12.70
N GLY A 328 -19.27 3.38 12.72
CA GLY A 328 -18.54 4.50 13.28
C GLY A 328 -19.47 5.62 13.75
N GLY A 329 -18.91 6.75 14.15
CA GLY A 329 -19.69 7.87 14.70
C GLY A 329 -20.70 8.50 13.73
N GLY A 330 -20.54 8.30 12.42
CA GLY A 330 -21.43 8.78 11.36
C GLY A 330 -22.37 7.73 10.77
N SER A 331 -22.41 6.52 11.34
CA SER A 331 -23.33 5.47 10.90
C SER A 331 -24.78 5.91 11.07
N ILE A 332 -25.58 5.74 10.02
CA ILE A 332 -26.99 6.13 10.02
C ILE A 332 -27.80 5.06 10.76
N ALA A 333 -28.63 5.50 11.70
CA ALA A 333 -29.61 4.65 12.35
C ALA A 333 -30.91 4.66 11.54
N PHE A 334 -31.48 3.49 11.24
CA PHE A 334 -32.73 3.35 10.52
C PHE A 334 -33.54 2.17 11.06
N VAL A 335 -34.84 2.14 10.78
CA VAL A 335 -35.70 1.00 11.07
C VAL A 335 -35.84 0.18 9.79
N ASP A 336 -35.53 -1.11 9.85
CA ASP A 336 -35.67 -2.00 8.68
C ASP A 336 -37.14 -2.37 8.41
N GLU A 337 -37.39 -3.05 7.29
CA GLU A 337 -38.75 -3.48 6.90
C GLU A 337 -39.42 -4.40 7.93
N GLY A 338 -38.63 -5.07 8.78
CA GLY A 338 -39.10 -5.92 9.87
C GLY A 338 -39.38 -5.18 11.18
N GLY A 339 -39.16 -3.85 11.23
CA GLY A 339 -39.36 -3.03 12.42
C GLY A 339 -38.19 -3.02 13.41
N ALA A 340 -37.04 -3.61 13.06
CA ALA A 340 -35.86 -3.62 13.92
C ALA A 340 -35.00 -2.36 13.71
N LEU A 341 -34.46 -1.81 14.81
CA LEU A 341 -33.48 -0.71 14.74
C LEU A 341 -32.12 -1.25 14.25
N ARG A 342 -31.62 -0.67 13.16
CA ARG A 342 -30.31 -0.93 12.55
C ARG A 342 -29.44 0.31 12.64
N VAL A 343 -28.12 0.10 12.75
CA VAL A 343 -27.11 1.18 12.74
C VAL A 343 -25.93 0.72 11.90
N GLY A 344 -25.60 1.48 10.85
CA GLY A 344 -24.52 1.12 9.92
C GLY A 344 -25.06 0.72 8.55
N PRO A 345 -24.26 0.01 7.72
CA PRO A 345 -24.75 -0.56 6.48
C PRO A 345 -25.73 -1.72 6.73
#